data_AF-A0A0K9EUX1-F1
#
_entry.id   AF-A0A0K9EUX1-F1
#
_cell.length_a   1.000
_cell.length_b   1.000
_cell.length_c   1.000
_cell.angle_alpha   90.00
_cell.angle_beta   90.00
_cell.angle_gamma   90.00
#
_symmetry.space_group_name_H-M   'P 1'
#
loop_
_entity.id
_entity.type
_entity.pdbx_description
1 polymer ?
#
loop_
_entity_poly.entity_id
_entity_poly.type
_entity_poly.pdbx_seq_one_letter_code
_entity_poly.pdbx_strand_id
1 'polypeptide(L)'
;MNIRMPCFAYYVVVAVWVVACIGAAFLWSARYAVYGLAAGMVVGAVARALAPEGAVARIRSRWLDVATLLAFAFVLTFLARFASTPPVL
;
A
#
# COMPACT_ATOMS: atom_id res chain seq x y z
N MET A 1 9.49 -16.92 -20.71
CA MET A 1 8.65 -16.04 -19.85
C MET A 1 9.46 -14.80 -19.53
N ASN A 2 9.18 -13.68 -20.19
CA ASN A 2 10.04 -12.49 -20.12
C ASN A 2 9.53 -11.57 -18.99
N ILE A 3 10.17 -11.64 -17.82
CA ILE A 3 9.76 -10.87 -16.64
C ILE A 3 10.27 -9.43 -16.82
N ARG A 4 9.40 -8.51 -17.25
CA ARG A 4 9.73 -7.07 -17.26
C ARG A 4 9.80 -6.60 -15.80
N MET A 5 11.02 -6.35 -15.32
CA MET A 5 11.25 -5.81 -13.98
C MET A 5 10.63 -4.41 -13.89
N PRO A 6 9.92 -4.07 -12.80
CA PRO A 6 9.48 -2.70 -12.57
C PRO A 6 10.71 -1.77 -12.54
N CYS A 7 10.57 -0.56 -13.09
CA CYS A 7 11.65 0.43 -13.08
C CYS A 7 12.14 0.67 -11.65
N PHE A 8 13.46 0.76 -11.44
CA PHE A 8 14.09 1.06 -10.15
C PHE A 8 13.42 2.22 -9.39
N ALA A 9 12.98 3.25 -10.12
CA ALA A 9 12.23 4.39 -9.58
C ALA A 9 10.96 3.98 -8.79
N TYR A 10 10.23 2.94 -9.23
CA TYR A 10 9.06 2.45 -8.51
C TYR A 10 9.42 1.95 -7.11
N TYR A 11 10.50 1.17 -6.99
CA TYR A 11 10.97 0.67 -5.70
C TYR A 11 11.43 1.80 -4.78
N VAL A 12 12.11 2.81 -5.33
CA VAL A 12 12.52 4.01 -4.57
C VAL A 12 11.29 4.76 -4.04
N VAL A 13 10.28 5.00 -4.87
CA VAL A 13 9.04 5.69 -4.46
C VAL A 13 8.33 4.91 -3.35
N VAL A 14 8.18 3.59 -3.50
CA VAL A 14 7.57 2.75 -2.47
C VAL A 14 8.37 2.76 -1.17
N ALA A 15 9.70 2.67 -1.24
CA ALA A 15 10.57 2.71 -0.07
C ALA A 15 10.44 4.06 0.68
N VAL A 16 10.49 5.17 -0.05
CA VAL A 16 10.31 6.52 0.52
C VAL A 16 8.92 6.65 1.17
N TRP A 17 7.87 6.15 0.51
CA TRP A 17 6.52 6.17 1.06
C TRP A 17 6.40 5.39 2.37
N VAL A 18 6.99 4.19 2.44
CA VAL A 18 7.00 3.37 3.65
C VAL A 18 7.77 4.07 4.78
N VAL A 19 8.94 4.63 4.50
CA VAL A 19 9.72 5.40 5.49
C VAL A 19 8.93 6.61 6.00
N ALA A 20 8.22 7.32 5.13
CA ALA A 20 7.37 8.43 5.52
C ALA A 20 6.22 7.99 6.44
N CYS A 21 5.58 6.84 6.15
CA CYS A 21 4.54 6.28 7.01
C CYS A 21 5.10 5.88 8.39
N ILE A 22 6.30 5.30 8.43
CA ILE A 22 6.99 4.98 9.70
C ILE A 22 7.26 6.26 10.49
N GLY A 23 7.81 7.29 9.84
CA GLY A 23 8.03 8.59 10.47
C GLY A 23 6.75 9.20 11.04
N ALA A 24 5.63 9.12 10.30
CA ALA A 24 4.33 9.59 10.76
C ALA A 24 3.81 8.86 12.01
N ALA A 25 4.21 7.59 12.21
CA ALA A 25 3.83 6.82 13.40
C ALA A 25 4.45 7.40 14.68
N PHE A 26 5.69 7.88 14.59
CA PHE A 26 6.43 8.48 15.72
C PHE A 26 6.13 9.97 15.90
N LEU A 27 5.88 10.70 14.81
CA LEU A 27 5.67 12.16 14.85
C LEU A 27 4.24 12.56 15.23
N TRP A 28 3.23 11.79 14.80
CA TRP A 28 1.82 12.14 15.02
C TRP A 28 1.06 11.06 15.76
N SER A 29 0.80 9.94 15.12
CA SER A 29 0.18 8.77 15.76
C SER A 29 0.26 7.56 14.84
N ALA A 30 0.26 6.37 15.46
CA ALA A 30 0.14 5.10 14.74
C ALA A 30 -1.12 5.08 13.85
N ARG A 31 -2.20 5.74 14.26
CA ARG A 31 -3.44 5.80 13.48
C ARG A 31 -3.24 6.51 12.12
N TYR A 32 -2.56 7.66 12.09
CA TYR A 32 -2.29 8.36 10.84
C TYR A 32 -1.32 7.59 9.94
N ALA A 33 -0.32 6.92 10.53
CA ALA A 33 0.59 6.06 9.77
C ALA A 33 -0.13 4.91 9.07
N VAL A 34 -1.06 4.24 9.76
CA VAL A 34 -1.85 3.14 9.18
C VAL A 34 -2.78 3.66 8.07
N TYR A 35 -3.39 4.85 8.22
CA TYR A 35 -4.15 5.46 7.13
C TYR A 35 -3.27 5.81 5.92
N GLY A 36 -2.04 6.29 6.14
CA GLY A 36 -1.08 6.53 5.06
C GLY A 36 -0.72 5.27 4.29
N LEU A 37 -0.51 4.15 4.99
CA LEU A 37 -0.30 2.84 4.37
C LEU A 37 -1.52 2.38 3.56
N ALA A 38 -2.73 2.51 4.13
CA ALA A 38 -3.96 2.18 3.44
C ALA A 38 -4.16 3.02 2.17
N ALA A 39 -3.87 4.32 2.23
CA ALA A 39 -3.91 5.21 1.07
C ALA A 39 -2.92 4.76 -0.02
N GLY A 40 -1.70 4.38 0.36
CA GLY A 40 -0.71 3.83 -0.57
C GLY A 40 -1.20 2.57 -1.30
N MET A 41 -1.91 1.69 -0.61
CA MET A 41 -2.51 0.49 -1.21
C MET A 41 -3.62 0.84 -2.21
N VAL A 42 -4.47 1.83 -1.90
CA VAL A 42 -5.51 2.33 -2.83
C VAL A 42 -4.88 2.93 -4.07
N VAL A 43 -3.86 3.79 -3.91
CA VAL A 43 -3.12 4.38 -5.04
C VAL A 43 -2.48 3.28 -5.90
N GLY A 44 -1.88 2.27 -5.28
CA GLY A 44 -1.34 1.10 -5.99
C GLY A 44 -2.42 0.33 -6.76
N ALA A 45 -3.61 0.16 -6.17
CA ALA A 45 -4.74 -0.52 -6.81
C ALA A 45 -5.23 0.25 -8.05
N VAL A 46 -5.36 1.58 -7.94
CA VAL A 46 -5.73 2.46 -9.05
C VAL A 46 -4.65 2.43 -10.14
N ALA A 47 -3.38 2.56 -9.77
CA ALA A 47 -2.27 2.47 -10.72
C ALA A 47 -2.27 1.12 -11.45
N ARG A 48 -2.56 0.02 -10.75
CA ARG A 48 -2.66 -1.32 -11.33
C ARG A 48 -3.87 -1.47 -12.25
N ALA A 49 -4.99 -0.85 -11.92
CA ALA A 49 -6.19 -0.83 -12.75
C ALA A 49 -6.04 0.04 -14.01
N LEU A 50 -5.23 1.10 -13.96
CA LEU A 50 -4.98 1.97 -15.11
C LEU A 50 -3.79 1.51 -15.96
N ALA A 51 -2.90 0.69 -15.41
CA ALA A 51 -1.72 0.21 -16.12
C ALA A 51 -2.11 -0.62 -17.37
N PRO A 52 -1.46 -0.36 -18.52
CA PRO A 52 -1.67 -1.12 -19.74
C PRO A 52 -1.23 -2.58 -19.56
N GLU A 53 -1.86 -3.49 -20.30
CA GLU A 53 -1.53 -4.91 -20.23
C GLU A 53 -0.06 -5.14 -20.62
N GLY A 54 0.70 -5.82 -19.76
CA GLY A 54 2.13 -6.09 -19.96
C GLY A 54 3.11 -5.10 -19.29
N ALA A 55 2.63 -4.04 -18.63
CA ALA A 55 3.48 -3.11 -17.88
C ALA A 55 4.02 -3.67 -16.56
N VAL A 56 3.37 -4.69 -16.00
CA VAL A 56 3.74 -5.33 -14.74
C VAL A 56 3.84 -6.83 -14.97
N ALA A 57 4.89 -7.46 -14.43
CA ALA A 57 5.05 -8.91 -14.46
C ALA A 57 3.77 -9.63 -14.01
N ARG A 58 3.14 -10.35 -14.93
CA ARG A 58 1.86 -11.04 -14.70
C ARG A 58 2.15 -12.43 -14.14
N ILE A 59 2.12 -12.57 -12.81
CA ILE A 59 2.11 -13.89 -12.15
C ILE A 59 0.66 -14.40 -12.02
N ARG A 60 -0.32 -13.48 -11.86
CA ARG A 60 -1.77 -13.78 -11.82
C ARG A 60 -2.63 -12.71 -12.52
N SER A 61 -3.96 -12.86 -12.52
CA SER A 61 -4.88 -11.89 -13.13
C SER A 61 -4.79 -10.48 -12.51
N ARG A 62 -4.90 -9.44 -13.36
CA ARG A 62 -4.81 -8.02 -12.95
C ARG A 62 -5.86 -7.67 -11.90
N TRP A 63 -7.07 -8.19 -12.06
CA TRP A 63 -8.19 -7.87 -11.17
C TRP A 63 -8.01 -8.45 -9.78
N LEU A 64 -7.37 -9.62 -9.66
CA LEU A 64 -7.02 -10.15 -8.35
C LEU A 64 -6.03 -9.20 -7.65
N ASP A 65 -5.00 -8.70 -8.33
CA ASP A 65 -4.03 -7.74 -7.75
C ASP A 65 -4.73 -6.51 -7.18
N VAL A 66 -5.62 -5.90 -7.97
CA VAL A 66 -6.44 -4.76 -7.55
C VAL A 66 -7.30 -5.13 -6.33
N ALA A 67 -8.01 -6.26 -6.38
CA ALA A 67 -8.86 -6.71 -5.29
C ALA A 67 -8.08 -6.95 -3.99
N THR A 68 -6.89 -7.54 -4.07
CA THR A 68 -6.04 -7.77 -2.90
C THR A 68 -5.52 -6.47 -2.30
N LEU A 69 -5.09 -5.52 -3.12
CA LEU A 69 -4.67 -4.20 -2.63
C LEU A 69 -5.82 -3.46 -1.93
N LEU A 70 -7.02 -3.49 -2.51
CA LEU A 70 -8.21 -2.91 -1.89
C LEU A 70 -8.63 -3.64 -0.62
N ALA A 71 -8.52 -4.97 -0.58
CA ALA A 71 -8.82 -5.75 0.62
C ALA A 71 -7.85 -5.41 1.76
N PHE A 72 -6.54 -5.31 1.48
CA PHE A 72 -5.57 -4.86 2.48
C PHE A 72 -5.82 -3.41 2.92
N ALA A 73 -6.12 -2.50 1.99
CA ALA A 73 -6.48 -1.13 2.33
C ALA A 73 -7.69 -1.07 3.27
N PHE A 74 -8.72 -1.88 3.00
CA PHE A 74 -9.91 -1.98 3.83
C PHE A 74 -9.57 -2.51 5.23
N VAL A 75 -8.82 -3.60 5.33
CA VAL A 75 -8.40 -4.19 6.60
C VAL A 75 -7.57 -3.19 7.42
N LEU A 76 -6.58 -2.53 6.80
CA LEU A 76 -5.77 -1.50 7.47
C LEU A 76 -6.61 -0.33 7.96
N THR A 77 -7.56 0.14 7.15
CA THR A 77 -8.47 1.23 7.53
C THR A 77 -9.38 0.83 8.70
N PHE A 78 -9.85 -0.42 8.71
CA PHE A 78 -10.62 -0.97 9.83
C PHE A 78 -9.78 -1.06 11.10
N LEU A 79 -8.57 -1.62 11.01
CA LEU A 79 -7.63 -1.73 12.14
C LEU A 79 -7.19 -0.37 12.67
N ALA A 80 -7.03 0.64 11.82
CA ALA A 80 -6.69 2.00 12.22
C ALA A 80 -7.69 2.61 13.22
N ARG A 81 -8.94 2.13 13.25
CA ARG A 81 -9.95 2.56 14.26
C ARG A 81 -9.56 2.14 15.67
N PHE A 82 -8.82 1.03 15.82
CA PHE A 82 -8.35 0.49 17.08
C PHE A 82 -6.91 0.93 17.42
N ALA A 83 -6.23 1.61 16.50
CA ALA A 83 -4.83 2.04 16.71
C ALA A 83 -4.68 3.13 17.78
N SER A 84 -5.77 3.77 18.19
CA SER A 84 -5.81 4.78 19.26
C SER A 84 -6.33 4.24 20.60
N THR A 85 -6.45 2.92 20.74
CA THR A 85 -6.85 2.32 22.02
C THR A 85 -5.71 2.53 23.03
N PRO A 86 -5.94 3.23 24.16
CA PRO A 86 -4.89 3.44 25.15
C PRO A 86 -4.42 2.07 25.68
N PRO A 87 -3.11 1.89 25.93
CA PRO A 87 -2.64 0.68 26.57
C PRO A 87 -3.31 0.57 27.94
N VAL A 88 -4.03 -0.53 28.17
CA VAL A 88 -4.45 -0.89 29.52
C VAL A 88 -3.19 -1.22 30.32
N LEU A 89 -2.82 -0.29 31.21
CA LEU A 89 -1.77 -0.43 32.22
C LEU A 89 -2.39 -0.89 33.54
#